data_AF-A0A388SIB3-F1
#
_entry.id   AF-A0A388SIB3-F1
#
_cell.length_a   1.000
_cell.length_b   1.000
_cell.length_c   1.000
_cell.angle_alpha   90.00
_cell.angle_beta   90.00
_cell.angle_gamma   90.00
#
_symmetry.space_group_name_H-M   'P 1'
#
loop_
_entity.id
_entity.type
_entity.pdbx_description
1 polymer ?
#
loop_
_entity_poly.entity_id
_entity_poly.type
_entity_poly.pdbx_seq_one_letter_code
_entity_poly.pdbx_strand_id
1 'polypeptide(L)' 'MAHMFPFPDDLPLALQIKALGDEELLDFWEETQFLEKFLEEDFNVQPEHSVEYERLILQELQLRSCRRSLDRRP' A
#
# COMPACT_ATOMS: atom_id res chain seq x y z
N MET A 1 -14.98 1.74 -8.38
CA MET A 1 -15.95 1.29 -7.36
C MET A 1 -15.26 1.48 -6.03
N ALA A 2 -15.71 2.38 -5.17
CA ALA A 2 -15.07 2.62 -3.89
C ALA A 2 -15.33 1.42 -2.97
N HIS A 3 -14.36 0.51 -2.84
CA HIS A 3 -14.44 -0.55 -1.86
C HIS A 3 -14.18 0.09 -0.50
N MET A 4 -15.27 0.35 0.23
CA MET A 4 -15.21 0.77 1.62
C MET A 4 -14.53 -0.37 2.38
N PHE A 5 -13.25 -0.18 2.72
CA PHE A 5 -12.46 -1.20 3.39
C PHE A 5 -13.21 -1.68 4.64
N PRO A 6 -13.42 -2.99 4.83
CA PRO A 6 -14.17 -3.54 5.96
C PRO A 6 -13.35 -3.53 7.27
N PHE A 7 -12.33 -2.67 7.37
CA PHE A 7 -11.49 -2.57 8.54
C PHE A 7 -12.12 -1.58 9.53
N PRO A 8 -12.26 -1.96 10.81
CA PRO A 8 -12.69 -1.01 11.83
C PRO A 8 -11.69 0.15 11.89
N ASP A 9 -12.17 1.38 12.11
CA ASP A 9 -11.36 2.61 12.16
C ASP A 9 -10.17 2.54 13.13
N ASP A 10 -10.20 1.60 14.08
CA ASP A 10 -9.15 1.37 15.09
C ASP A 10 -8.00 0.45 14.63
N LEU A 11 -8.07 -0.16 13.43
CA LEU A 11 -7.02 -1.08 13.00
C LEU A 11 -5.80 -0.31 12.48
N PRO A 12 -4.58 -0.51 13.04
CA PRO A 12 -3.36 0.07 12.52
C PRO A 12 -3.19 -0.17 11.02
N LEU A 13 -2.78 0.87 10.27
CA LEU A 13 -2.57 0.80 8.82
C LEU A 13 -1.68 -0.39 8.39
N ALA A 14 -0.65 -0.70 9.20
CA ALA A 14 0.23 -1.85 8.97
C ALA A 14 -0.53 -3.20 8.99
N LEU A 15 -1.60 -3.33 9.78
CA LEU A 15 -2.43 -4.53 9.80
C LEU A 15 -3.42 -4.55 8.63
N GLN A 16 -3.92 -3.38 8.20
CA GLN A 16 -4.76 -3.28 6.99
C GLN A 16 -3.96 -3.72 5.75
N ILE A 17 -2.73 -3.22 5.58
CA ILE A 17 -1.83 -3.59 4.47
C ILE A 17 -1.52 -5.10 4.47
N LYS A 18 -1.36 -5.69 5.65
CA LYS A 18 -1.12 -7.14 5.79
C LYS A 18 -2.34 -8.00 5.46
N ALA A 19 -3.54 -7.46 5.64
CA ALA A 19 -4.78 -8.16 5.35
C ALA A 19 -5.09 -8.21 3.84
N LEU A 20 -4.50 -7.32 3.04
CA LEU A 20 -4.68 -7.29 1.59
C LEU A 20 -4.05 -8.50 0.89
N GLY A 21 -4.71 -9.03 -0.14
CA GLY A 21 -4.13 -9.99 -1.08
C GLY A 21 -2.93 -9.43 -1.85
N ASP A 22 -2.20 -10.26 -2.60
CA ASP A 22 -1.06 -9.81 -3.41
C ASP A 22 -1.49 -8.83 -4.51
N GLU A 23 -2.52 -9.19 -5.29
CA GLU A 23 -3.06 -8.34 -6.35
C GLU A 23 -3.73 -7.09 -5.76
N GLU A 24 -4.53 -7.24 -4.69
CA GLU A 24 -5.20 -6.11 -4.02
C GLU A 24 -4.20 -5.09 -3.46
N LEU A 25 -3.05 -5.53 -2.94
CA LEU A 25 -2.00 -4.64 -2.45
C LEU A 25 -1.33 -3.87 -3.59
N LEU A 26 -1.16 -4.51 -4.75
CA LEU A 26 -0.58 -3.88 -5.93
C LEU A 26 -1.54 -2.87 -6.56
N ASP A 27 -2.82 -3.21 -6.68
CA ASP A 27 -3.87 -2.31 -7.15
C ASP A 27 -3.95 -1.08 -6.24
N PHE A 28 -4.00 -1.29 -4.91
CA PHE A 28 -4.03 -0.21 -3.93
C PHE A 28 -2.81 0.71 -4.02
N TRP A 29 -1.62 0.13 -4.23
CA TRP A 29 -0.39 0.90 -4.42
C TRP A 29 -0.46 1.77 -5.68
N GLU A 30 -0.90 1.20 -6.80
CA GLU A 30 -1.04 1.93 -8.06
C GLU A 30 -2.03 3.09 -7.95
N GLU A 31 -3.21 2.84 -7.36
CA GLU A 31 -4.24 3.87 -7.15
C GLU A 31 -3.71 5.02 -6.29
N THR A 32 -2.96 4.70 -5.23
CA THR A 32 -2.37 5.69 -4.32
C THR A 32 -1.33 6.55 -5.04
N GLN A 33 -0.46 5.94 -5.84
CA GLN A 33 0.54 6.66 -6.64
C GLN A 33 -0.08 7.54 -7.73
N PHE A 34 -1.19 7.09 -8.34
CA PHE A 34 -1.93 7.89 -9.28
C PHE A 34 -2.56 9.12 -8.60
N LEU A 35 -3.16 8.93 -7.43
CA LEU A 35 -3.76 10.01 -6.64
C LEU A 35 -2.72 11.03 -6.19
N GLU A 36 -1.54 10.58 -5.73
CA GLU A 36 -0.45 11.46 -5.33
C GLU A 36 0.00 12.38 -6.47
N LYS A 37 0.22 11.83 -7.67
CA LYS A 37 0.61 12.63 -8.85
C LYS A 37 -0.46 13.65 -9.21
N PHE A 38 -1.73 13.24 -9.16
CA PHE A 38 -2.85 14.15 -9.40
C PHE A 38 -2.88 15.30 -8.38
N LEU A 39 -2.64 15.00 -7.10
CA LEU A 39 -2.60 16.01 -6.05
C LEU A 39 -1.37 16.93 -6.14
N GLU A 40 -0.22 16.39 -6.55
CA GLU A 40 0.99 17.16 -6.79
C GLU A 40 0.81 18.14 -7.95
N GLU A 41 0.21 17.68 -9.05
CA GLU A 41 -0.05 18.48 -10.26
C GLU A 41 -1.07 19.61 -10.04
N ASP A 42 -2.18 19.34 -9.33
CA ASP A 42 -3.27 20.32 -9.15
C ASP A 42 -3.10 21.23 -7.91
N PHE A 43 -2.43 20.77 -6.85
CA PHE A 43 -2.45 21.47 -5.56
C PHE A 43 -1.08 21.84 -4.98
N ASN A 44 0.04 21.44 -5.60
CA ASN A 44 1.41 21.66 -5.07
C ASN A 44 1.54 21.29 -3.59
N VAL A 45 0.81 20.25 -3.16
CA VAL A 45 0.81 19.76 -1.78
C VAL A 45 2.05 18.88 -1.64
N GLN A 46 3.01 19.33 -0.83
CA GLN A 46 4.13 18.49 -0.41
C GLN A 46 3.60 17.41 0.54
N PRO A 47 3.72 16.12 0.18
CA PRO A 47 3.00 15.08 0.91
C PRO A 47 3.86 14.58 2.10
N GLU A 48 3.86 15.34 3.19
CA GLU A 48 4.50 14.95 4.45
C GLU A 48 3.96 13.61 4.98
N HIS A 49 2.67 13.34 4.77
CA HIS A 49 2.00 12.11 5.16
C HIS A 49 2.13 10.97 4.12
N SER A 50 2.69 11.20 2.92
CA SER A 50 2.91 10.14 1.91
C SER A 50 3.84 9.04 2.40
N VAL A 51 4.87 9.46 3.14
CA VAL A 51 6.06 8.63 3.34
C VAL A 51 5.81 7.43 4.24
N GLU A 52 4.90 7.56 5.22
CA GLU A 52 4.67 6.47 6.19
C GLU A 52 3.88 5.30 5.60
N TYR A 53 2.81 5.56 4.83
CA TYR A 53 2.06 4.47 4.20
C TYR A 53 2.87 3.83 3.07
N GLU A 54 3.57 4.64 2.26
CA GLU A 54 4.42 4.14 1.18
C GLU A 54 5.48 3.20 1.74
N ARG A 55 6.13 3.61 2.83
CA ARG A 55 7.09 2.77 3.52
C ARG A 55 6.48 1.45 3.99
N LEU A 56 5.27 1.46 4.54
CA LEU A 56 4.60 0.24 5.00
C LEU A 56 4.25 -0.70 3.82
N ILE A 57 3.78 -0.14 2.70
CA ILE A 57 3.47 -0.90 1.48
C ILE A 57 4.73 -1.53 0.91
N LEU A 58 5.80 -0.74 0.75
CA LEU A 58 7.10 -1.23 0.24
C LEU A 58 7.70 -2.32 1.15
N GLN A 59 7.60 -2.16 2.47
CA GLN A 59 8.05 -3.17 3.42
C GLN A 59 7.29 -4.49 3.27
N GLU A 60 5.98 -4.44 3.12
CA GLU A 60 5.15 -5.63 2.94
C GLU A 60 5.43 -6.30 1.57
N LEU A 61 5.53 -5.52 0.49
CA LEU A 61 5.90 -6.01 -0.84
C LEU A 61 7.27 -6.72 -0.82
N GLN A 62 8.25 -6.12 -0.16
CA GLN A 62 9.57 -6.72 0.00
C GLN A 62 9.49 -8.03 0.81
N LEU A 63 8.73 -8.05 1.91
CA LEU A 63 8.54 -9.22 2.74
C LEU A 63 7.89 -10.38 1.96
N ARG A 64 6.85 -10.10 1.17
CA ARG A 64 6.18 -11.08 0.30
C ARG A 64 7.11 -11.60 -0.79
N SER A 65 7.88 -10.71 -1.42
CA SER A 65 8.90 -11.08 -2.41
C SER A 65 9.95 -12.02 -1.81
N CYS A 66 10.49 -11.68 -0.63
CA CYS A 66 11.42 -12.54 0.10
C CYS A 66 10.80 -13.90 0.45
N ARG A 67 9.58 -13.94 0.99
CA ARG A 67 8.88 -15.21 1.31
C ARG A 67 8.69 -16.07 0.07
N ARG A 68 8.25 -15.48 -1.04
CA ARG A 68 8.08 -16.19 -2.32
C ARG A 68 9.41 -16.69 -2.87
N SER A 69 10.50 -15.96 -2.68
CA SER A 69 11.85 -16.41 -3.07
C SER A 69 12.38 -17.58 -2.22
N LEU A 70 11.98 -17.64 -0.93
CA LEU A 70 12.35 -18.73 -0.02
C LEU A 70 11.53 -20.00 -0.27
N ASP A 71 10.24 -19.84 -0.56
CA ASP A 71 9.34 -20.95 -0.93
C ASP A 71 9.71 -21.58 -2.28
N ARG A 72 10.34 -20.79 -3.17
CA ARG A 72 10.82 -21.24 -4.48
C ARG A 72 12.19 -21.93 -4.44
N ARG A 73 12.79 -22.18 -3.27
CA ARG A 73 14.02 -23.00 -3.19
C ARG A 73 13.67 -24.50 -3.34
N PRO A 74 14.39 -25.24 -4.20
CA PRO A 74 14.18 -26.67 -4.41
C PRO A 74 14.57 -27.50 -3.19
#